data_AF-A0A937J8S2-F1
#
_entry.id   AF-A0A937J8S2-F1
#
_cell.length_a   1.000
_cell.length_b   1.000
_cell.length_c   1.000
_cell.angle_alpha   90.00
_cell.angle_beta   90.00
_cell.angle_gamma   90.00
#
_symmetry.space_group_name_H-M   'P 1'
#
loop_
_entity.id
_entity.type
_entity.pdbx_description
1 polymer ?
#
loop_
_entity_poly.entity_id
_entity_poly.type
_entity_poly.pdbx_seq_one_letter_code
_entity_poly.pdbx_strand_id
1 'polypeptide(L)'
;PVLKKTPKGAPSTAEDVLAELALDYPLPAVLMEYRSLSKLKSTYTDKLPEMIDSKTGRVHTSYHQAVTATGRLSSSDPNLQNIPIRTEEGRRIRQAFIAADGCKIVAADYSQIELRIMAHLSQDAGLLGAFAEGLDVHSATAAEVFGVDINQVSGDQRRKAKAINFGLIYGMSAFGLGKQLGLGRNEAQEYIDLYFDRYPGVADYMARTRSLAHEKGYVETLRGRRLYLPEINARNRQRQQAAERTAINAPMQGTAADMIKLAMLAVDEWLDEDQVPARMIMQVHDELVFEADASAIEEVCARVSDLMSRVGLLDVPLVVDVGVGNNWDEAH
;
A
#
# COMPACT_ATOMS: atom_id res chain seq x y z
N PRO A 1 -23.85 -3.81 23.62
CA PRO A 1 -24.79 -2.79 23.09
C PRO A 1 -24.83 -2.85 21.55
N VAL A 2 -25.88 -2.35 20.87
CA VAL A 2 -25.90 -2.26 19.40
C VAL A 2 -25.30 -0.92 18.96
N LEU A 3 -24.07 -0.95 18.46
CA LEU A 3 -23.36 0.27 18.02
C LEU A 3 -23.69 0.66 16.58
N LYS A 4 -23.97 -0.33 15.71
CA LYS A 4 -24.26 -0.13 14.29
C LYS A 4 -25.21 -1.20 13.78
N LYS A 5 -25.99 -0.87 12.74
CA LYS A 5 -26.88 -1.81 12.04
C LYS A 5 -26.42 -1.99 10.59
N THR A 6 -26.66 -3.17 10.05
CA THR A 6 -26.52 -3.48 8.62
C THR A 6 -27.59 -2.75 7.80
N PRO A 7 -27.46 -2.65 6.46
CA PRO A 7 -28.52 -2.08 5.62
C PRO A 7 -29.88 -2.77 5.78
N LYS A 8 -29.89 -4.03 6.21
CA LYS A 8 -31.10 -4.83 6.50
C LYS A 8 -31.62 -4.66 7.94
N GLY A 9 -31.04 -3.75 8.73
CA GLY A 9 -31.49 -3.42 10.09
C GLY A 9 -30.98 -4.33 11.21
N ALA A 10 -30.35 -5.47 10.89
CA ALA A 10 -29.75 -6.37 11.88
C ALA A 10 -28.52 -5.72 12.54
N PRO A 11 -28.23 -5.98 13.83
CA PRO A 11 -26.99 -5.55 14.49
C PRO A 11 -25.76 -5.95 13.67
N SER A 12 -24.84 -5.01 13.47
CA SER A 12 -23.61 -5.26 12.72
C SER A 12 -22.63 -6.06 13.57
N THR A 13 -22.02 -7.07 12.97
CA THR A 13 -20.85 -7.78 13.53
C THR A 13 -19.61 -7.54 12.66
N ALA A 14 -19.53 -6.38 12.00
CA ALA A 14 -18.35 -5.99 11.25
C ALA A 14 -17.14 -5.82 12.19
N GLU A 15 -15.94 -5.96 11.65
CA GLU A 15 -14.69 -5.93 12.43
C GLU A 15 -14.53 -4.64 13.23
N ASP A 16 -14.90 -3.49 12.65
CA ASP A 16 -14.87 -2.19 13.33
C ASP A 16 -15.79 -2.14 14.56
N VAL A 17 -16.97 -2.75 14.46
CA VAL A 17 -17.95 -2.81 15.56
C VAL A 17 -17.51 -3.78 16.65
N LEU A 18 -16.95 -4.93 16.26
CA LEU A 18 -16.45 -5.91 17.22
C LEU A 18 -15.21 -5.38 17.96
N ALA A 19 -14.33 -4.64 17.28
CA ALA A 19 -13.15 -4.03 17.88
C ALA A 19 -13.52 -2.99 18.94
N GLU A 20 -14.55 -2.17 18.69
CA GLU A 20 -15.06 -1.21 19.68
C GLU A 20 -15.67 -1.93 20.89
N LEU A 21 -16.49 -2.97 20.67
CA LEU A 21 -17.06 -3.77 21.76
C LEU A 21 -15.99 -4.54 22.55
N ALA A 22 -14.86 -4.90 21.92
CA ALA A 22 -13.76 -5.62 22.57
C ALA A 22 -13.06 -4.80 23.66
N LEU A 23 -13.21 -3.46 23.66
CA LEU A 23 -12.66 -2.60 24.70
C LEU A 23 -13.32 -2.86 26.06
N ASP A 24 -14.62 -3.16 26.06
CA ASP A 24 -15.42 -3.35 27.28
C ASP A 24 -15.77 -4.82 27.53
N TYR A 25 -15.79 -5.66 26.50
CA TYR A 25 -16.28 -7.04 26.56
C TYR A 25 -15.25 -8.03 25.98
N PRO A 26 -14.95 -9.14 26.68
CA PRO A 26 -13.96 -10.11 26.19
C PRO A 26 -14.43 -10.98 25.01
N LEU A 27 -15.73 -11.26 24.90
CA LEU A 27 -16.28 -12.14 23.85
C LEU A 27 -16.07 -11.61 22.40
N PRO A 28 -16.29 -10.32 22.09
CA PRO A 28 -15.95 -9.74 20.78
C PRO A 28 -14.51 -9.98 20.34
N ALA A 29 -13.54 -9.87 21.25
CA ALA A 29 -12.12 -10.11 20.96
C ALA A 29 -11.89 -11.55 20.49
N VAL A 30 -12.39 -12.54 21.25
CA VAL A 30 -12.29 -13.97 20.92
C VAL A 30 -12.99 -14.28 19.59
N LEU A 31 -14.15 -13.66 19.32
CA LEU A 31 -14.86 -13.86 18.06
C LEU A 31 -14.06 -13.31 16.85
N MET A 32 -13.41 -12.16 17.00
CA MET A 32 -12.54 -11.59 15.96
C MET A 32 -11.34 -12.48 15.70
N GLU A 33 -10.68 -12.95 16.75
CA GLU A 33 -9.56 -13.88 16.66
C GLU A 33 -9.98 -15.18 15.93
N TYR A 34 -11.09 -15.80 16.36
CA TYR A 34 -11.65 -16.97 15.71
C TYR A 34 -11.92 -16.75 14.21
N ARG A 35 -12.52 -15.60 13.85
CA ARG A 35 -12.80 -15.27 12.44
C ARG A 35 -11.52 -15.08 11.63
N SER A 36 -10.53 -14.41 12.19
CA SER A 36 -9.22 -14.21 11.55
C SER A 36 -8.54 -15.55 11.27
N LEU A 37 -8.41 -16.40 12.29
CA LEU A 37 -7.78 -17.72 12.18
C LEU A 37 -8.56 -18.64 11.23
N SER A 38 -9.89 -18.68 11.34
CA SER A 38 -10.73 -19.51 10.46
C SER A 38 -10.59 -19.08 9.00
N LYS A 39 -10.53 -17.77 8.73
CA LYS A 39 -10.30 -17.25 7.38
C LYS A 39 -8.91 -17.61 6.88
N LEU A 40 -7.87 -17.41 7.69
CA LEU A 40 -6.49 -17.73 7.32
C LEU A 40 -6.33 -19.22 6.96
N LYS A 41 -6.88 -20.10 7.81
CA LYS A 41 -6.87 -21.55 7.60
C LYS A 41 -7.57 -21.94 6.29
N SER A 42 -8.82 -21.54 6.14
CA SER A 42 -9.64 -21.93 4.99
C SER A 42 -9.20 -21.29 3.67
N THR A 43 -8.60 -20.10 3.71
CA THR A 43 -8.18 -19.36 2.52
C THR A 43 -6.76 -19.73 2.07
N TYR A 44 -5.85 -20.00 3.00
CA TYR A 44 -4.43 -20.23 2.69
C TYR A 44 -3.94 -21.60 3.14
N THR A 45 -4.03 -21.92 4.44
CA THR A 45 -3.42 -23.15 4.98
C THR A 45 -3.95 -24.42 4.32
N ASP A 46 -5.26 -24.50 4.11
CA ASP A 46 -5.88 -25.67 3.49
C ASP A 46 -5.74 -25.63 1.96
N LYS A 47 -5.76 -24.43 1.36
CA LYS A 47 -5.84 -24.23 -0.09
C LYS A 47 -4.50 -24.24 -0.81
N LEU A 48 -3.46 -23.64 -0.24
CA LEU A 48 -2.14 -23.55 -0.89
C LEU A 48 -1.56 -24.93 -1.26
N PRO A 49 -1.62 -25.97 -0.38
CA PRO A 49 -1.15 -27.29 -0.75
C PRO A 49 -1.92 -27.92 -1.91
N GLU A 50 -3.23 -27.64 -2.05
CA GLU A 50 -4.06 -28.11 -3.16
C GLU A 50 -3.71 -27.44 -4.49
N MET A 51 -3.01 -26.29 -4.46
CA MET A 51 -2.63 -25.50 -5.64
C MET A 51 -1.24 -25.84 -6.20
N ILE A 52 -0.55 -26.82 -5.62
CA ILE A 52 0.76 -27.25 -6.12
C ILE A 52 0.56 -27.98 -7.46
N ASP A 53 1.14 -27.42 -8.52
CA ASP A 53 1.13 -28.06 -9.83
C ASP A 53 2.02 -29.31 -9.83
N SER A 54 1.48 -30.43 -10.31
CA SER A 54 2.14 -31.73 -10.26
C SER A 54 3.33 -31.88 -11.19
N LYS A 55 3.46 -31.01 -12.22
CA LYS A 55 4.58 -31.06 -13.18
C LYS A 55 5.79 -30.30 -12.66
N THR A 56 5.55 -29.17 -12.01
CA THR A 56 6.59 -28.24 -11.58
C THR A 56 6.90 -28.33 -10.09
N GLY A 57 5.98 -28.87 -9.29
CA GLY A 57 6.08 -28.86 -7.83
C GLY A 57 5.94 -27.46 -7.21
N ARG A 58 5.40 -26.49 -7.96
CA ARG A 58 5.25 -25.09 -7.53
C ARG A 58 3.80 -24.62 -7.63
N VAL A 59 3.49 -23.55 -6.92
CA VAL A 59 2.21 -22.84 -7.05
C VAL A 59 2.33 -21.79 -8.14
N HIS A 60 1.36 -21.76 -9.07
CA HIS A 60 1.32 -20.80 -10.19
C HIS A 60 0.13 -19.84 -10.01
N THR A 61 0.39 -18.67 -9.44
CA THR A 61 -0.63 -17.62 -9.32
C THR A 61 -1.04 -17.06 -10.69
N SER A 62 -2.26 -16.56 -10.79
CA SER A 62 -2.75 -15.86 -11.97
C SER A 62 -2.70 -14.35 -11.77
N TYR A 63 -1.83 -13.67 -12.51
CA TYR A 63 -1.79 -12.21 -12.58
C TYR A 63 -2.75 -11.67 -13.64
N HIS A 64 -3.63 -10.76 -13.23
CA HIS A 64 -4.63 -10.15 -14.10
C HIS A 64 -4.23 -8.71 -14.42
N GLN A 65 -3.86 -8.47 -15.68
CA GLN A 65 -3.34 -7.17 -16.12
C GLN A 65 -4.43 -6.13 -16.41
N ALA A 66 -5.64 -6.57 -16.77
CA ALA A 66 -6.73 -5.73 -17.28
C ALA A 66 -8.00 -5.78 -16.41
N VAL A 67 -7.85 -5.83 -15.08
CA VAL A 67 -8.97 -5.92 -14.13
C VAL A 67 -9.13 -4.65 -13.28
N THR A 68 -8.05 -4.15 -12.69
CA THR A 68 -8.15 -3.04 -11.73
C THR A 68 -8.34 -1.70 -12.44
N ALA A 69 -9.15 -0.82 -11.86
CA ALA A 69 -9.43 0.50 -12.43
C ALA A 69 -8.19 1.42 -12.46
N THR A 70 -7.31 1.29 -11.46
CA THR A 70 -6.10 2.10 -11.33
C THR A 70 -4.90 1.54 -12.09
N GLY A 71 -5.03 0.34 -12.66
CA GLY A 71 -3.97 -0.29 -13.45
C GLY A 71 -2.95 -1.10 -12.65
N ARG A 72 -3.12 -1.29 -11.34
CA ARG A 72 -2.37 -2.29 -10.57
C ARG A 72 -2.64 -3.71 -11.09
N LEU A 73 -1.67 -4.60 -10.97
CA LEU A 73 -1.93 -6.03 -11.15
C LEU A 73 -2.83 -6.51 -10.01
N SER A 74 -3.72 -7.46 -10.29
CA SER A 74 -4.39 -8.25 -9.26
C SER A 74 -3.98 -9.71 -9.39
N SER A 75 -4.07 -10.47 -8.32
CA SER A 75 -3.65 -11.88 -8.26
C SER A 75 -4.81 -12.77 -7.78
N SER A 76 -4.92 -13.96 -8.36
CA SER A 76 -5.83 -15.01 -7.89
C SER A 76 -5.15 -16.38 -7.93
N ASP A 77 -5.70 -17.32 -7.16
CA ASP A 77 -5.32 -18.74 -7.16
C ASP A 77 -3.81 -19.01 -6.97
N PRO A 78 -3.21 -18.55 -5.85
CA PRO A 78 -3.78 -17.80 -4.74
C PRO A 78 -3.70 -16.28 -4.95
N ASN A 79 -4.52 -15.52 -4.21
CA ASN A 79 -4.37 -14.06 -4.16
C ASN A 79 -3.27 -13.67 -3.17
N LEU A 80 -2.07 -13.38 -3.69
CA LEU A 80 -0.89 -13.07 -2.89
C LEU A 80 -0.99 -11.73 -2.14
N GLN A 81 -1.77 -10.78 -2.66
CA GLN A 81 -1.94 -9.43 -2.07
C GLN A 81 -2.73 -9.44 -0.76
N ASN A 82 -3.48 -10.51 -0.50
CA ASN A 82 -4.31 -10.63 0.69
C ASN A 82 -3.65 -11.43 1.82
N ILE A 83 -2.41 -11.90 1.64
CA ILE A 83 -1.69 -12.65 2.69
C ILE A 83 -1.27 -11.67 3.79
N PRO A 84 -1.80 -11.80 5.03
CA PRO A 84 -1.54 -10.83 6.08
C PRO A 84 -0.05 -10.77 6.44
N ILE A 85 0.44 -9.56 6.71
CA ILE A 85 1.83 -9.29 7.10
C ILE A 85 1.97 -8.92 8.58
N ARG A 86 0.95 -8.26 9.15
CA ARG A 86 1.06 -7.64 10.48
C ARG A 86 0.78 -8.60 11.64
N THR A 87 0.28 -9.79 11.35
CA THR A 87 -0.06 -10.80 12.37
C THR A 87 0.93 -11.94 12.30
N GLU A 88 1.23 -12.54 13.46
CA GLU A 88 2.15 -13.67 13.56
C GLU A 88 1.71 -14.83 12.66
N GLU A 89 0.41 -15.13 12.61
CA GLU A 89 -0.12 -16.21 11.81
C GLU A 89 -0.04 -15.91 10.30
N GLY A 90 -0.19 -14.64 9.91
CA GLY A 90 0.01 -14.21 8.53
C GLY A 90 1.47 -14.39 8.10
N ARG A 91 2.41 -14.01 8.97
CA ARG A 91 3.84 -14.24 8.78
C ARG A 91 4.19 -15.72 8.63
N ARG A 92 3.54 -16.60 9.41
CA ARG A 92 3.69 -18.07 9.25
C ARG A 92 3.23 -18.59 7.89
N ILE A 93 2.26 -17.96 7.23
CA ILE A 93 1.91 -18.30 5.84
C ILE A 93 3.05 -17.91 4.89
N ARG A 94 3.66 -16.74 5.07
CA ARG A 94 4.81 -16.29 4.26
C ARG A 94 6.04 -17.18 4.42
N GLN A 95 6.26 -17.75 5.61
CA GLN A 95 7.32 -18.74 5.86
C GLN A 95 7.19 -20.01 5.01
N ALA A 96 6.00 -20.33 4.49
CA ALA A 96 5.78 -21.47 3.60
C ALA A 96 6.23 -21.20 2.14
N PHE A 97 6.54 -19.94 1.79
CA PHE A 97 7.08 -19.57 0.48
C PHE A 97 8.61 -19.61 0.58
N ILE A 98 9.20 -20.77 0.33
CA ILE A 98 10.62 -21.05 0.49
C ILE A 98 11.37 -20.95 -0.84
N ALA A 99 12.68 -20.68 -0.77
CA ALA A 99 13.57 -20.85 -1.91
C ALA A 99 13.91 -22.34 -2.13
N ALA A 100 14.21 -22.70 -3.38
CA ALA A 100 14.81 -23.99 -3.71
C ALA A 100 16.21 -24.17 -3.07
N ASP A 101 16.66 -25.42 -2.97
CA ASP A 101 18.00 -25.75 -2.45
C ASP A 101 19.10 -25.00 -3.22
N GLY A 102 20.04 -24.40 -2.50
CA GLY A 102 21.11 -23.57 -3.07
C GLY A 102 20.69 -22.14 -3.43
N CYS A 103 19.41 -21.79 -3.30
CA CYS A 103 18.88 -20.46 -3.59
C CYS A 103 18.47 -19.70 -2.32
N LYS A 104 18.20 -18.40 -2.47
CA LYS A 104 17.54 -17.54 -1.46
C LYS A 104 16.38 -16.79 -2.09
N ILE A 105 15.46 -16.34 -1.24
CA ILE A 105 14.45 -15.35 -1.60
C ILE A 105 15.09 -13.97 -1.45
N VAL A 106 14.92 -13.12 -2.46
CA VAL A 106 15.24 -11.69 -2.42
C VAL A 106 13.93 -10.93 -2.59
N ALA A 107 13.61 -10.03 -1.68
CA ALA A 107 12.43 -9.16 -1.77
C ALA A 107 12.89 -7.71 -1.89
N ALA A 108 12.40 -7.00 -2.91
CA ALA A 108 12.71 -5.61 -3.18
C ALA A 108 11.42 -4.79 -3.19
N ASP A 109 11.24 -3.91 -2.20
CA ASP A 109 10.02 -3.11 -1.99
C ASP A 109 10.32 -1.62 -2.11
N TYR A 110 9.44 -0.87 -2.78
CA TYR A 110 9.60 0.58 -2.82
C TYR A 110 9.24 1.23 -1.49
N SER A 111 10.20 1.91 -0.88
CA SER A 111 9.99 2.64 0.37
C SER A 111 9.11 3.88 0.15
N GLN A 112 7.85 3.77 0.56
CA GLN A 112 6.88 4.87 0.60
C GLN A 112 6.60 5.49 -0.80
N ILE A 113 6.54 4.67 -1.85
CA ILE A 113 6.37 5.17 -3.24
C ILE A 113 5.20 6.14 -3.42
N GLU A 114 4.05 5.86 -2.81
CA GLU A 114 2.87 6.72 -2.98
C GLU A 114 3.05 8.11 -2.35
N LEU A 115 3.79 8.21 -1.25
CA LEU A 115 4.15 9.51 -0.65
C LEU A 115 5.16 10.27 -1.52
N ARG A 116 6.13 9.58 -2.12
CA ARG A 116 7.09 10.20 -3.06
C ARG A 116 6.38 10.72 -4.30
N ILE A 117 5.41 9.95 -4.83
CA ILE A 117 4.56 10.40 -5.93
C ILE A 117 3.70 11.59 -5.50
N MET A 118 3.12 11.59 -4.30
CA MET A 118 2.39 12.75 -3.79
C MET A 118 3.28 13.99 -3.74
N ALA A 119 4.50 13.89 -3.21
CA ALA A 119 5.45 15.00 -3.16
C ALA A 119 5.72 15.58 -4.57
N HIS A 120 5.93 14.71 -5.55
CA HIS A 120 6.10 15.12 -6.94
C HIS A 120 4.83 15.74 -7.56
N LEU A 121 3.64 15.13 -7.39
CA LEU A 121 2.40 15.67 -7.98
C LEU A 121 1.95 16.98 -7.34
N SER A 122 2.19 17.12 -6.04
CA SER A 122 1.90 18.33 -5.28
C SER A 122 2.91 19.44 -5.48
N GLN A 123 4.15 19.10 -5.86
CA GLN A 123 5.28 20.04 -5.86
C GLN A 123 5.44 20.74 -4.51
N ASP A 124 5.04 20.06 -3.42
CA ASP A 124 5.07 20.64 -2.09
C ASP A 124 6.51 20.70 -1.59
N ALA A 125 7.01 21.92 -1.35
CA ALA A 125 8.40 22.14 -0.96
C ALA A 125 8.76 21.44 0.36
N GLY A 126 7.82 21.32 1.29
CA GLY A 126 8.03 20.64 2.57
C GLY A 126 8.21 19.13 2.39
N LEU A 127 7.35 18.49 1.59
CA LEU A 127 7.48 17.07 1.28
C LEU A 127 8.72 16.76 0.43
N LEU A 128 8.98 17.58 -0.60
CA LEU A 128 10.18 17.44 -1.45
C LEU A 128 11.46 17.56 -0.61
N GLY A 129 11.53 18.59 0.25
CA GLY A 129 12.66 18.80 1.17
C GLY A 129 12.85 17.63 2.13
N ALA A 130 11.77 17.15 2.76
CA ALA A 130 11.83 16.03 3.69
C ALA A 130 12.40 14.76 3.04
N PHE A 131 12.00 14.46 1.80
CA PHE A 131 12.57 13.31 1.09
C PHE A 131 14.01 13.54 0.59
N ALA A 132 14.36 14.75 0.18
CA ALA A 132 15.71 15.10 -0.25
C ALA A 132 16.72 14.96 0.91
N GLU A 133 16.29 15.26 2.14
CA GLU A 133 17.07 15.10 3.37
C GLU A 133 17.05 13.67 3.94
N GLY A 134 16.32 12.74 3.31
CA GLY A 134 16.20 11.36 3.79
C GLY A 134 15.40 11.20 5.09
N LEU A 135 14.54 12.17 5.42
CA LEU A 135 13.71 12.13 6.62
C LEU A 135 12.58 11.11 6.50
N ASP A 136 12.22 10.48 7.61
CA ASP A 136 10.98 9.71 7.69
C ASP A 136 9.79 10.67 7.76
N VAL A 137 9.08 10.82 6.63
CA VAL A 137 7.95 11.75 6.48
C VAL A 137 6.85 11.50 7.51
N HIS A 138 6.67 10.27 7.99
CA HIS A 138 5.73 10.00 9.08
C HIS A 138 6.17 10.64 10.40
N SER A 139 7.46 10.53 10.74
CA SER A 139 8.00 11.18 11.94
C SER A 139 8.07 12.70 11.78
N ALA A 140 8.38 13.21 10.59
CA ALA A 140 8.32 14.65 10.31
C ALA A 140 6.89 15.21 10.48
N THR A 141 5.88 14.53 9.92
CA THR A 141 4.47 14.90 10.15
C THR A 141 4.11 14.79 11.64
N ALA A 142 4.55 13.74 12.33
CA ALA A 142 4.27 13.56 13.75
C ALA A 142 4.87 14.67 14.62
N ALA A 143 6.13 15.03 14.38
CA ALA A 143 6.84 16.07 15.11
C ALA A 143 6.05 17.39 15.09
N GLU A 144 5.55 17.76 13.92
CA GLU A 144 4.74 18.97 13.72
C GLU A 144 3.35 18.85 14.35
N VAL A 145 2.60 17.77 14.03
CA VAL A 145 1.22 17.58 14.53
C VAL A 145 1.16 17.49 16.05
N PHE A 146 2.17 16.87 16.68
CA PHE A 146 2.23 16.70 18.13
C PHE A 146 3.11 17.75 18.84
N GLY A 147 3.73 18.68 18.10
CA GLY A 147 4.58 19.73 18.66
C GLY A 147 5.80 19.21 19.42
N VAL A 148 6.43 18.14 18.94
CA VAL A 148 7.62 17.51 19.54
C VAL A 148 8.81 17.54 18.58
N ASP A 149 10.03 17.45 19.10
CA ASP A 149 11.21 17.27 18.24
C ASP A 149 11.11 15.95 17.47
N ILE A 150 11.62 15.92 16.23
CA ILE A 150 11.56 14.72 15.38
C ILE A 150 12.22 13.49 16.05
N ASN A 151 13.26 13.70 16.84
CA ASN A 151 13.96 12.63 17.56
C ASN A 151 13.22 12.18 18.83
N GLN A 152 12.18 12.92 19.24
CA GLN A 152 11.33 12.62 20.40
C GLN A 152 9.98 12.00 19.98
N VAL A 153 9.75 11.82 18.68
CA VAL A 153 8.54 11.17 18.16
C VAL A 153 8.50 9.71 18.63
N SER A 154 7.49 9.40 19.45
CA SER A 154 7.21 8.03 19.87
C SER A 154 6.67 7.18 18.72
N GLY A 155 6.81 5.86 18.84
CA GLY A 155 6.26 4.92 17.86
C GLY A 155 4.74 5.01 17.69
N ASP A 156 3.99 5.41 18.73
CA ASP A 156 2.55 5.66 18.64
C ASP A 156 2.24 6.94 17.86
N GLN A 157 2.96 8.04 18.14
CA GLN A 157 2.83 9.29 17.39
C GLN A 157 3.14 9.08 15.90
N ARG A 158 4.23 8.37 15.60
CA ARG A 158 4.57 7.99 14.22
C ARG A 158 3.46 7.17 13.55
N ARG A 159 2.84 6.22 14.28
CA ARG A 159 1.74 5.39 13.76
C ARG A 159 0.50 6.23 13.47
N LYS A 160 0.16 7.19 14.33
CA LYS A 160 -0.95 8.13 14.12
C LYS A 160 -0.67 9.04 12.91
N ALA A 161 0.53 9.61 12.81
CA ALA A 161 0.94 10.40 11.65
C ALA A 161 0.95 9.60 10.34
N LYS A 162 1.32 8.31 10.38
CA LYS A 162 1.16 7.39 9.25
C LYS A 162 -0.30 7.29 8.82
N ALA A 163 -1.22 7.09 9.76
CA ALA A 163 -2.65 7.06 9.46
C ALA A 163 -3.16 8.41 8.90
N ILE A 164 -2.65 9.54 9.39
CA ILE A 164 -2.94 10.87 8.87
C ILE A 164 -2.45 11.00 7.41
N ASN A 165 -1.17 10.73 7.15
CA ASN A 165 -0.58 10.82 5.81
C ASN A 165 -1.38 9.98 4.80
N PHE A 166 -1.59 8.69 5.08
CA PHE A 166 -2.36 7.83 4.18
C PHE A 166 -3.83 8.26 4.08
N GLY A 167 -4.48 8.63 5.19
CA GLY A 167 -5.84 9.13 5.16
C GLY A 167 -6.00 10.35 4.25
N LEU A 168 -5.12 11.34 4.41
CA LEU A 168 -5.22 12.61 3.70
C LEU A 168 -4.83 12.50 2.23
N ILE A 169 -3.80 11.71 1.92
CA ILE A 169 -3.43 11.34 0.55
C ILE A 169 -4.62 10.70 -0.16
N TYR A 170 -5.41 9.89 0.56
CA TYR A 170 -6.58 9.23 -0.03
C TYR A 170 -7.88 10.05 0.00
N GLY A 171 -7.80 11.35 0.33
CA GLY A 171 -8.97 12.24 0.40
C GLY A 171 -9.95 11.89 1.52
N MET A 172 -9.47 11.32 2.63
CA MET A 172 -10.29 10.99 3.78
C MET A 172 -10.82 12.27 4.44
N SER A 173 -12.13 12.28 4.75
CA SER A 173 -12.74 13.36 5.53
C SER A 173 -12.31 13.32 7.00
N ALA A 174 -12.43 14.46 7.71
CA ALA A 174 -12.24 14.52 9.17
C ALA A 174 -13.04 13.47 9.94
N PHE A 175 -14.25 13.13 9.48
CA PHE A 175 -15.05 12.04 10.07
C PHE A 175 -14.36 10.68 9.95
N GLY A 176 -13.81 10.37 8.77
CA GLY A 176 -13.09 9.12 8.52
C GLY A 176 -11.79 9.05 9.33
N LEU A 177 -11.06 10.16 9.38
CA LEU A 177 -9.81 10.27 10.12
C LEU A 177 -10.05 10.14 11.63
N GLY A 178 -11.04 10.85 12.16
CA GLY A 178 -11.43 10.75 13.57
C GLY A 178 -11.82 9.33 13.96
N LYS A 179 -12.56 8.63 13.10
CA LYS A 179 -12.88 7.21 13.34
C LYS A 179 -11.63 6.32 13.35
N GLN A 180 -10.68 6.53 12.43
CA GLN A 180 -9.47 5.72 12.36
C GLN A 180 -8.52 5.96 13.54
N LEU A 181 -8.50 7.19 14.07
CA LEU A 181 -7.63 7.59 15.17
C LEU A 181 -8.30 7.52 16.55
N GLY A 182 -9.61 7.26 16.62
CA GLY A 182 -10.38 7.30 17.86
C GLY A 182 -10.58 8.72 18.42
N LEU A 183 -10.62 9.73 17.55
CA LEU A 183 -10.69 11.15 17.92
C LEU A 183 -12.07 11.76 17.65
N GLY A 184 -12.36 12.86 18.33
CA GLY A 184 -13.52 13.70 18.02
C GLY A 184 -13.39 14.35 16.65
N ARG A 185 -14.52 14.69 16.02
CA ARG A 185 -14.53 15.33 14.68
C ARG A 185 -13.72 16.63 14.62
N ASN A 186 -13.79 17.45 15.66
CA ASN A 186 -13.10 18.75 15.69
C ASN A 186 -11.58 18.56 15.78
N GLU A 187 -11.11 17.69 16.67
CA GLU A 187 -9.69 17.35 16.79
C GLU A 187 -9.13 16.74 15.50
N ALA A 188 -9.90 15.83 14.87
CA ALA A 188 -9.52 15.30 13.57
C ALA A 188 -9.45 16.38 12.49
N GLN A 189 -10.31 17.41 12.53
CA GLN A 189 -10.25 18.54 11.60
C GLN A 189 -9.03 19.41 11.86
N GLU A 190 -8.70 19.68 13.13
CA GLU A 190 -7.50 20.43 13.51
C GLU A 190 -6.22 19.78 12.97
N TYR A 191 -6.12 18.44 13.01
CA TYR A 191 -4.98 17.72 12.42
C TYR A 191 -4.93 17.81 10.89
N ILE A 192 -6.09 17.86 10.23
CA ILE A 192 -6.16 18.07 8.78
C ILE A 192 -5.70 19.48 8.42
N ASP A 193 -6.16 20.48 9.17
CA ASP A 193 -5.83 21.88 8.94
C ASP A 193 -4.33 22.10 9.16
N LEU A 194 -3.76 21.60 10.26
CA LEU A 194 -2.31 21.62 10.52
C LEU A 194 -1.49 20.95 9.41
N TYR A 195 -1.98 19.82 8.89
CA TYR A 195 -1.30 19.12 7.80
C TYR A 195 -1.26 19.95 6.52
N PHE A 196 -2.37 20.60 6.14
CA PHE A 196 -2.43 21.42 4.93
C PHE A 196 -1.76 22.78 5.08
N ASP A 197 -1.72 23.34 6.30
CA ASP A 197 -0.90 24.52 6.59
C ASP A 197 0.59 24.22 6.42
N ARG A 198 1.03 23.00 6.79
CA ARG A 198 2.41 22.55 6.63
C ARG A 198 2.75 22.15 5.19
N TYR A 199 1.82 21.48 4.51
CA TYR A 199 1.99 20.97 3.16
C TYR A 199 0.94 21.58 2.20
N PRO A 200 1.00 22.90 1.96
CA PRO A 200 -0.02 23.61 1.18
C PRO A 200 -0.10 23.12 -0.27
N GLY A 201 1.01 22.65 -0.86
CA GLY A 201 1.02 22.10 -2.22
C GLY A 201 0.14 20.86 -2.36
N VAL A 202 -0.04 20.09 -1.27
CA VAL A 202 -0.93 18.93 -1.26
C VAL A 202 -2.39 19.37 -1.37
N ALA A 203 -2.79 20.40 -0.62
CA ALA A 203 -4.15 20.97 -0.69
C ALA A 203 -4.43 21.50 -2.11
N ASP A 204 -3.47 22.21 -2.69
CA ASP A 204 -3.56 22.75 -4.05
C ASP A 204 -3.67 21.64 -5.10
N TYR A 205 -2.88 20.58 -4.99
CA TYR A 205 -3.00 19.41 -5.87
C TYR A 205 -4.38 18.76 -5.77
N MET A 206 -4.90 18.55 -4.56
CA MET A 206 -6.22 17.95 -4.37
C MET A 206 -7.31 18.83 -4.97
N ALA A 207 -7.23 20.15 -4.81
CA ALA A 207 -8.18 21.10 -5.39
C ALA A 207 -8.12 21.09 -6.93
N ARG A 208 -6.94 21.24 -7.51
CA ARG A 208 -6.72 21.22 -8.97
C ARG A 208 -7.19 19.92 -9.60
N THR A 209 -6.89 18.79 -8.97
CA THR A 209 -7.27 17.45 -9.47
C THR A 209 -8.78 17.26 -9.47
N ARG A 210 -9.49 17.71 -8.42
CA ARG A 210 -10.96 17.71 -8.41
C ARG A 210 -11.53 18.57 -9.53
N SER A 211 -11.04 19.80 -9.68
CA SER A 211 -11.49 20.70 -10.75
C SER A 211 -11.31 20.09 -12.14
N LEU A 212 -10.13 19.52 -12.41
CA LEU A 212 -9.84 18.83 -13.67
C LEU A 212 -10.75 17.64 -13.91
N ALA A 213 -11.03 16.85 -12.85
CA ALA A 213 -11.92 15.70 -12.94
C ALA A 213 -13.37 16.12 -13.28
N HIS A 214 -13.87 17.22 -12.72
CA HIS A 214 -15.19 17.77 -13.06
C HIS A 214 -15.26 18.26 -14.50
N GLU A 215 -14.19 18.90 -14.98
CA GLU A 215 -14.08 19.45 -16.33
C GLU A 215 -13.99 18.34 -17.39
N LYS A 216 -13.07 17.40 -17.21
CA LYS A 216 -12.73 16.38 -18.23
C LYS A 216 -13.50 15.07 -18.08
N GLY A 217 -14.03 14.78 -16.89
CA GLY A 217 -14.67 13.50 -16.57
C GLY A 217 -13.68 12.34 -16.35
N TYR A 218 -12.37 12.61 -16.29
CA TYR A 218 -11.32 11.63 -16.02
C TYR A 218 -10.08 12.28 -15.39
N VAL A 219 -9.21 11.46 -14.82
CA VAL A 219 -7.88 11.84 -14.33
C VAL A 219 -6.80 10.96 -14.95
N GLU A 220 -5.54 11.42 -14.95
CA GLU A 220 -4.42 10.75 -15.61
C GLU A 220 -3.24 10.51 -14.63
N THR A 221 -2.49 9.43 -14.85
CA THR A 221 -1.17 9.23 -14.22
C THR A 221 -0.09 10.04 -14.94
N LEU A 222 1.13 10.07 -14.39
CA LEU A 222 2.29 10.72 -15.04
C LEU A 222 2.59 10.18 -16.44
N ARG A 223 2.20 8.92 -16.74
CA ARG A 223 2.39 8.29 -18.04
C ARG A 223 1.14 8.28 -18.92
N GLY A 224 0.09 9.02 -18.53
CA GLY A 224 -1.12 9.19 -19.32
C GLY A 224 -2.13 8.04 -19.20
N ARG A 225 -1.99 7.12 -18.24
CA ARG A 225 -3.07 6.16 -17.93
C ARG A 225 -4.27 6.93 -17.42
N ARG A 226 -5.45 6.67 -17.99
CA ARG A 226 -6.69 7.37 -17.64
C ARG A 226 -7.58 6.54 -16.73
N LEU A 227 -8.22 7.20 -15.77
CA LEU A 227 -9.39 6.69 -15.07
C LEU A 227 -10.58 7.62 -15.28
N TYR A 228 -11.63 7.11 -15.93
CA TYR A 228 -12.89 7.83 -16.12
C TYR A 228 -13.75 7.78 -14.87
N LEU A 229 -14.40 8.90 -14.56
CA LEU A 229 -15.14 9.11 -13.31
C LEU A 229 -16.61 9.48 -13.65
N PRO A 230 -17.45 8.50 -14.02
CA PRO A 230 -18.81 8.78 -14.48
C PRO A 230 -19.68 9.47 -13.41
N GLU A 231 -19.38 9.27 -12.14
CA GLU A 231 -20.11 9.84 -11.01
C GLU A 231 -19.55 11.20 -10.53
N ILE A 232 -18.52 11.77 -11.19
CA ILE A 232 -17.90 13.03 -10.74
C ILE A 232 -18.88 14.21 -10.75
N ASN A 233 -19.84 14.20 -11.66
CA ASN A 233 -20.90 15.21 -11.77
C ASN A 233 -22.27 14.69 -11.30
N ALA A 234 -22.30 13.63 -10.48
CA ALA A 234 -23.54 13.05 -9.99
C ALA A 234 -24.31 14.03 -9.07
N ARG A 235 -25.64 14.11 -9.24
CA ARG A 235 -26.51 14.89 -8.32
C ARG A 235 -26.48 14.38 -6.88
N ASN A 236 -26.21 13.09 -6.71
CA ASN A 236 -26.06 12.49 -5.39
C ASN A 236 -24.68 12.85 -4.81
N ARG A 237 -24.67 13.71 -3.78
CA ARG A 237 -23.45 14.20 -3.14
C ARG A 237 -22.54 13.08 -2.61
N GLN A 238 -23.09 11.98 -2.12
CA GLN A 238 -22.28 10.88 -1.59
C GLN A 238 -21.51 10.16 -2.72
N ARG A 239 -22.15 9.98 -3.89
CA ARG A 239 -21.51 9.39 -5.06
C ARG A 239 -20.47 10.33 -5.68
N GLN A 240 -20.80 11.61 -5.78
CA GLN A 240 -19.88 12.65 -6.23
C GLN A 240 -18.63 12.71 -5.34
N GLN A 241 -18.79 12.78 -4.01
CA GLN A 241 -17.65 12.78 -3.09
C GLN A 241 -16.81 11.49 -3.18
N ALA A 242 -17.44 10.34 -3.47
CA ALA A 242 -16.69 9.11 -3.72
C ALA A 242 -15.86 9.22 -5.01
N ALA A 243 -16.43 9.77 -6.09
CA ALA A 243 -15.71 10.02 -7.32
C ALA A 243 -14.58 11.05 -7.15
N GLU A 244 -14.78 12.11 -6.38
CA GLU A 244 -13.74 13.10 -6.04
C GLU A 244 -12.56 12.47 -5.28
N ARG A 245 -12.83 11.58 -4.32
CA ARG A 245 -11.76 10.81 -3.65
C ARG A 245 -11.01 9.92 -4.63
N THR A 246 -11.74 9.20 -5.48
CA THR A 246 -11.12 8.39 -6.54
C THR A 246 -10.28 9.24 -7.49
N ALA A 247 -10.72 10.46 -7.81
CA ALA A 247 -9.99 11.40 -8.66
C ALA A 247 -8.62 11.78 -8.08
N ILE A 248 -8.56 11.99 -6.77
CA ILE A 248 -7.31 12.33 -6.06
C ILE A 248 -6.38 11.11 -6.02
N ASN A 249 -6.93 9.93 -5.76
CA ASN A 249 -6.14 8.72 -5.45
C ASN A 249 -5.59 8.04 -6.70
N ALA A 250 -6.38 8.01 -7.77
CA ALA A 250 -6.05 7.25 -8.97
C ALA A 250 -4.75 7.70 -9.67
N PRO A 251 -4.42 9.00 -9.77
CA PRO A 251 -3.12 9.44 -10.30
C PRO A 251 -1.95 8.87 -9.51
N MET A 252 -2.02 8.85 -8.17
CA MET A 252 -0.93 8.33 -7.33
C MET A 252 -0.82 6.82 -7.44
N GLN A 253 -1.92 6.11 -7.18
CA GLN A 253 -1.93 4.65 -7.19
C GLN A 253 -1.62 4.09 -8.59
N GLY A 254 -2.12 4.76 -9.63
CA GLY A 254 -1.86 4.38 -11.01
C GLY A 254 -0.43 4.70 -11.44
N THR A 255 0.16 5.80 -10.98
CA THR A 255 1.58 6.10 -11.22
C THR A 255 2.46 5.05 -10.55
N ALA A 256 2.18 4.65 -9.30
CA ALA A 256 2.89 3.54 -8.65
C ALA A 256 2.77 2.24 -9.45
N ALA A 257 1.56 1.94 -9.97
CA ALA A 257 1.33 0.78 -10.83
C ALA A 257 2.10 0.84 -12.17
N ASP A 258 2.24 2.03 -12.75
CA ASP A 258 3.01 2.23 -13.97
C ASP A 258 4.51 2.02 -13.68
N MET A 259 5.00 2.53 -12.55
CA MET A 259 6.41 2.40 -12.14
C MET A 259 6.80 0.96 -11.81
N ILE A 260 5.99 0.22 -11.04
CA ILE A 260 6.31 -1.18 -10.76
C ILE A 260 6.32 -2.02 -12.04
N LYS A 261 5.45 -1.73 -13.02
CA LYS A 261 5.46 -2.41 -14.31
C LYS A 261 6.69 -2.10 -15.15
N LEU A 262 7.15 -0.84 -15.15
CA LEU A 262 8.40 -0.48 -15.80
C LEU A 262 9.60 -1.14 -15.13
N ALA A 263 9.59 -1.22 -13.80
CA ALA A 263 10.63 -1.94 -13.06
C ALA A 263 10.66 -3.42 -13.41
N MET A 264 9.48 -4.05 -13.52
CA MET A 264 9.38 -5.44 -13.95
C MET A 264 10.03 -5.65 -15.33
N LEU A 265 9.72 -4.78 -16.30
CA LEU A 265 10.29 -4.86 -17.64
C LEU A 265 11.81 -4.66 -17.65
N ALA A 266 12.31 -3.66 -16.91
CA ALA A 266 13.74 -3.38 -16.83
C ALA A 266 14.53 -4.53 -16.16
N VAL A 267 13.94 -5.14 -15.13
CA VAL A 267 14.54 -6.28 -14.44
C VAL A 267 14.47 -7.55 -15.29
N ASP A 268 13.36 -7.79 -15.99
CA ASP A 268 13.20 -8.92 -16.92
C ASP A 268 14.22 -8.87 -18.06
N GLU A 269 14.37 -7.70 -18.70
CA GLU A 269 15.37 -7.46 -19.74
C GLU A 269 16.80 -7.73 -19.23
N TRP A 270 17.13 -7.21 -18.04
CA TRP A 270 18.45 -7.44 -17.44
C TRP A 270 18.70 -8.92 -17.09
N LEU A 271 17.73 -9.61 -16.49
CA LEU A 271 17.85 -11.04 -16.15
C LEU A 271 18.10 -11.88 -17.42
N ASP A 272 17.41 -11.55 -18.52
CA ASP A 272 17.56 -12.23 -19.80
C ASP A 272 18.89 -11.90 -20.51
N GLU A 273 19.34 -10.64 -20.52
CA GLU A 273 20.59 -10.25 -21.19
C GLU A 273 21.83 -10.80 -20.50
N ASP A 274 21.90 -10.66 -19.17
CA ASP A 274 23.07 -11.03 -18.38
C ASP A 274 23.05 -12.51 -17.96
N GLN A 275 21.96 -13.24 -18.25
CA GLN A 275 21.77 -14.66 -17.92
C GLN A 275 22.02 -14.95 -16.43
N VAL A 276 21.57 -14.02 -15.58
CA VAL A 276 21.75 -14.10 -14.13
C VAL A 276 20.97 -15.30 -13.59
N PRO A 277 21.55 -16.13 -12.70
CA PRO A 277 20.86 -17.30 -12.16
C PRO A 277 19.84 -16.91 -11.08
N ALA A 278 18.82 -16.15 -11.49
CA ALA A 278 17.73 -15.64 -10.68
C ALA A 278 16.42 -15.61 -11.48
N ARG A 279 15.30 -15.62 -10.78
CA ARG A 279 13.96 -15.57 -11.36
C ARG A 279 13.08 -14.63 -10.58
N MET A 280 12.37 -13.74 -11.28
CA MET A 280 11.27 -12.99 -10.67
C MET A 280 10.08 -13.95 -10.49
N ILE A 281 9.69 -14.19 -9.23
CA ILE A 281 8.67 -15.20 -8.89
C ILE A 281 7.35 -14.58 -8.43
N MET A 282 7.36 -13.36 -7.87
CA MET A 282 6.15 -12.68 -7.44
C MET A 282 6.25 -11.16 -7.62
N GLN A 283 5.10 -10.56 -7.91
CA GLN A 283 4.80 -9.14 -7.71
C GLN A 283 3.69 -9.04 -6.67
N VAL A 284 3.90 -8.28 -5.59
CA VAL A 284 2.91 -8.10 -4.52
C VAL A 284 2.96 -6.65 -4.03
N HIS A 285 1.84 -5.93 -4.08
CA HIS A 285 1.79 -4.50 -3.74
C HIS A 285 2.82 -3.67 -4.53
N ASP A 286 3.84 -3.15 -3.86
CA ASP A 286 4.92 -2.32 -4.41
C ASP A 286 6.27 -3.08 -4.39
N GLU A 287 6.22 -4.40 -4.16
CA GLU A 287 7.35 -5.32 -4.03
C GLU A 287 7.49 -6.26 -5.24
N LEU A 288 8.74 -6.52 -5.63
CA LEU A 288 9.14 -7.62 -6.49
C LEU A 288 9.93 -8.66 -5.68
N VAL A 289 9.57 -9.94 -5.86
CA VAL A 289 10.20 -11.05 -5.15
C VAL A 289 10.88 -11.98 -6.14
N PHE A 290 12.09 -12.38 -5.80
CA PHE A 290 12.98 -13.19 -6.62
C PHE A 290 13.40 -14.45 -5.88
N GLU A 291 13.67 -15.50 -6.64
CA GLU A 291 14.45 -16.65 -6.20
C GLU A 291 15.78 -16.59 -6.95
N ALA A 292 16.90 -16.52 -6.22
CA ALA A 292 18.22 -16.35 -6.80
C ALA A 292 19.21 -17.35 -6.21
N ASP A 293 20.12 -17.87 -7.04
CA ASP A 293 21.22 -18.73 -6.59
C ASP A 293 22.08 -17.98 -5.57
N ALA A 294 22.58 -18.69 -4.55
CA ALA A 294 23.41 -18.12 -3.50
C ALA A 294 24.62 -17.34 -4.05
N SER A 295 25.16 -17.74 -5.20
CA SER A 295 26.28 -17.05 -5.87
C SER A 295 25.93 -15.71 -6.50
N ALA A 296 24.64 -15.44 -6.80
CA ALA A 296 24.19 -14.24 -7.49
C ALA A 296 23.48 -13.22 -6.57
N ILE A 297 23.37 -13.50 -5.26
CA ILE A 297 22.60 -12.65 -4.33
C ILE A 297 23.09 -11.20 -4.30
N GLU A 298 24.40 -10.97 -4.22
CA GLU A 298 24.96 -9.62 -4.16
C GLU A 298 24.64 -8.83 -5.44
N GLU A 299 24.78 -9.47 -6.59
CA GLU A 299 24.47 -8.89 -7.90
C GLU A 299 22.98 -8.57 -8.01
N VAL A 300 22.11 -9.53 -7.67
CA VAL A 300 20.65 -9.36 -7.71
C VAL A 300 20.20 -8.23 -6.81
N CYS A 301 20.70 -8.15 -5.57
CA CYS A 301 20.33 -7.09 -4.65
C CYS A 301 20.72 -5.71 -5.19
N ALA A 302 21.96 -5.57 -5.69
CA ALA A 302 22.47 -4.30 -6.19
C ALA A 302 21.74 -3.87 -7.48
N ARG A 303 21.58 -4.79 -8.44
CA ARG A 303 21.00 -4.48 -9.76
C ARG A 303 19.50 -4.25 -9.68
N VAL A 304 18.76 -5.07 -8.93
CA VAL A 304 17.30 -4.87 -8.75
C VAL A 304 17.02 -3.53 -8.07
N SER A 305 17.75 -3.20 -7.00
CA SER A 305 17.60 -1.90 -6.31
C SER A 305 17.87 -0.74 -7.28
N ASP A 306 18.96 -0.78 -8.04
CA ASP A 306 19.32 0.26 -9.01
C ASP A 306 18.28 0.41 -10.13
N LEU A 307 17.85 -0.68 -10.74
CA LEU A 307 16.87 -0.68 -11.84
C LEU A 307 15.53 -0.15 -11.35
N MET A 308 15.02 -0.66 -10.22
CA MET A 308 13.77 -0.18 -9.61
C MET A 308 13.86 1.31 -9.25
N SER A 309 14.97 1.78 -8.68
CA SER A 309 15.12 3.19 -8.32
C SER A 309 15.17 4.15 -9.52
N ARG A 310 15.41 3.66 -10.75
CA ARG A 310 15.60 4.50 -11.96
C ARG A 310 14.41 4.57 -12.90
N VAL A 311 13.40 3.72 -12.75
CA VAL A 311 12.28 3.66 -13.73
C VAL A 311 11.30 4.84 -13.66
N GLY A 312 11.37 5.65 -12.59
CA GLY A 312 10.51 6.81 -12.38
C GLY A 312 11.17 8.12 -12.76
N LEU A 313 10.38 9.02 -13.37
CA LEU A 313 10.71 10.44 -13.49
C LEU A 313 9.99 11.19 -12.36
N LEU A 314 10.55 11.13 -11.16
CA LEU A 314 10.07 11.90 -10.02
C LEU A 314 11.16 12.90 -9.61
N ASP A 315 10.74 14.05 -9.07
CA ASP A 315 11.68 15.05 -8.50
C ASP A 315 12.27 14.58 -7.16
N VAL A 316 11.77 13.44 -6.65
CA VAL A 316 12.21 12.79 -5.42
C VAL A 316 12.85 11.45 -5.78
N PRO A 317 14.03 11.10 -5.22
CA PRO A 317 14.64 9.80 -5.48
C PRO A 317 13.72 8.66 -5.04
N LEU A 318 13.64 7.60 -5.83
CA LEU A 318 13.02 6.36 -5.40
C LEU A 318 14.01 5.57 -4.55
N VAL A 319 13.52 5.03 -3.44
CA VAL A 319 14.29 4.17 -2.55
C VAL A 319 13.64 2.79 -2.57
N VAL A 320 14.49 1.77 -2.64
CA VAL A 320 14.09 0.37 -2.70
C VAL A 320 14.83 -0.34 -1.56
N ASP A 321 14.06 -0.85 -0.60
CA ASP A 321 14.57 -1.68 0.47
C ASP A 321 14.68 -3.12 -0.05
N VAL A 322 15.84 -3.74 0.15
CA VAL A 322 16.10 -5.11 -0.29
C VAL A 322 16.41 -5.99 0.91
N GLY A 323 15.66 -7.07 1.07
CA GLY A 323 15.91 -8.10 2.08
C GLY A 323 16.14 -9.47 1.44
N VAL A 324 16.85 -10.34 2.17
CA VAL A 324 17.26 -11.67 1.73
C VAL A 324 16.96 -12.69 2.82
N GLY A 325 16.37 -13.83 2.44
CA GLY A 325 15.96 -14.85 3.40
C GLY A 325 15.87 -16.25 2.78
N ASN A 326 15.69 -17.26 3.62
CA ASN A 326 15.38 -18.63 3.16
C ASN A 326 13.91 -18.78 2.71
N ASN A 327 13.06 -17.86 3.16
CA ASN A 327 11.65 -17.80 2.84
C ASN A 327 11.20 -16.33 2.74
N TRP A 328 9.98 -16.13 2.25
CA TRP A 328 9.45 -14.78 2.04
C TRP A 328 9.28 -13.96 3.31
N ASP A 329 9.03 -14.56 4.49
CA ASP A 329 8.96 -13.81 5.77
C ASP A 329 10.34 -13.33 6.25
N GLU A 330 11.41 -14.06 5.94
CA GLU A 330 12.78 -13.65 6.29
C GLU A 330 13.33 -12.57 5.36
N ALA A 331 12.95 -12.60 4.08
CA ALA A 331 13.38 -11.63 3.08
C ALA A 331 12.61 -10.30 3.17
N HIS A 332 11.44 -10.29 3.83
CA HIS A 332 10.54 -9.16 3.95
C HIS A 332 10.67 -8.47 5.31
#